data_AF-A0A131YUC9-F1
#
_entry.id   AF-A0A131YUC9-F1
#
_cell.length_a   1.000
_cell.length_b   1.000
_cell.length_c   1.000
_cell.angle_alpha   90.00
_cell.angle_beta   90.00
_cell.angle_gamma   90.00
#
_symmetry.space_group_name_H-M   'P 1'
#
loop_
_entity.id
_entity.type
_entity.pdbx_description
1 polymer ?
#
loop_
_entity_poly.entity_id
_entity_poly.type
_entity_poly.pdbx_seq_one_letter_code
_entity_poly.pdbx_strand_id
1 'polypeptide(L)'
;MYRGWHMLYCRFRHLASALTVGLEHFWTHRLPSAVHLLGAACTINEALLARPPPAEPHSRYLGFDPRLLAYCRRMALLALNDYCARQFEEGSLRDALGALRLMTDTVLPHLAPLLSPLANARDTRAVEEVRSRWCAMLGLAMPAEKQEQLEDMLSKLLDPGVDTPPPSPLSIPRVTNLSAAYEQAMRRLTSTKNFETALLEEGVPSLS
;
A
#
# COMPACT_ATOMS: atom_id res chain seq x y z
N MET A 1 -30.27 16.10 -3.90
CA MET A 1 -29.37 15.73 -5.02
C MET A 1 -28.05 16.51 -5.04
N TYR A 2 -28.02 17.86 -5.05
CA TYR A 2 -26.77 18.66 -5.09
C TYR A 2 -25.75 18.35 -3.97
N ARG A 3 -26.19 18.27 -2.70
CA ARG A 3 -25.30 17.96 -1.56
C ARG A 3 -24.61 16.60 -1.69
N GLY A 4 -25.27 15.62 -2.32
CA GLY A 4 -24.70 14.27 -2.53
C GLY A 4 -23.54 14.28 -3.51
N TRP A 5 -23.69 14.99 -4.63
CA TRP A 5 -22.63 15.18 -5.62
C TRP A 5 -21.44 15.96 -5.07
N HIS A 6 -21.71 17.03 -4.30
CA HIS A 6 -20.62 17.78 -3.67
C HIS A 6 -19.82 16.92 -2.69
N MET A 7 -20.50 16.08 -1.90
CA MET A 7 -19.83 15.14 -0.99
C MET A 7 -19.01 14.07 -1.73
N LEU A 8 -19.54 13.53 -2.84
CA LEU A 8 -18.80 12.57 -3.69
C LEU A 8 -17.56 13.21 -4.29
N TYR A 9 -17.68 14.42 -4.84
CA TYR A 9 -16.55 15.16 -5.40
C TYR A 9 -15.51 15.52 -4.33
N CYS A 10 -15.93 15.92 -3.12
CA CYS A 10 -15.02 16.15 -2.00
C CYS A 10 -14.25 14.87 -1.62
N ARG A 11 -14.92 13.71 -1.58
CA ARG A 11 -14.27 12.42 -1.36
C ARG A 11 -13.30 12.05 -2.49
N PHE A 12 -13.68 12.28 -3.74
CA PHE A 12 -12.79 12.08 -4.90
C PHE A 12 -11.54 12.98 -4.81
N ARG A 13 -11.69 14.25 -4.39
CA ARG A 13 -10.54 15.13 -4.16
C ARG A 13 -9.64 14.62 -3.03
N HIS A 14 -10.20 14.05 -1.97
CA HIS A 14 -9.41 13.39 -0.92
C HIS A 14 -8.66 12.18 -1.46
N LEU A 15 -9.32 11.33 -2.27
CA LEU A 15 -8.68 10.21 -2.96
C LEU A 15 -7.50 10.67 -3.83
N ALA A 16 -7.71 11.66 -4.69
CA ALA A 16 -6.69 12.20 -5.56
C ALA A 16 -5.53 12.85 -4.79
N SER A 17 -5.83 13.52 -3.67
CA SER A 17 -4.80 14.09 -2.79
C SER A 17 -3.98 12.98 -2.12
N ALA A 18 -4.61 11.93 -1.61
CA ALA A 18 -3.94 10.79 -1.01
C ALA A 18 -3.00 10.08 -1.99
N LEU A 19 -3.46 9.82 -3.22
CA LEU A 19 -2.63 9.24 -4.28
C LEU A 19 -1.43 10.13 -4.62
N THR A 20 -1.69 11.42 -4.88
CA THR A 20 -0.65 12.36 -5.32
C THR A 20 0.43 12.56 -4.25
N VAL A 21 0.02 12.79 -3.00
CA VAL A 21 0.96 12.97 -1.88
C VAL A 21 1.64 11.66 -1.52
N GLY A 22 0.94 10.53 -1.60
CA GLY A 22 1.51 9.21 -1.38
C GLY A 22 2.65 8.89 -2.36
N LEU A 23 2.46 9.20 -3.65
CA LEU A 23 3.52 9.06 -4.66
C LEU A 23 4.69 10.02 -4.42
N GLU A 24 4.42 11.26 -4.04
CA GLU A 24 5.46 12.23 -3.66
C GLU A 24 6.30 11.72 -2.47
N HIS A 25 5.65 11.16 -1.45
CA HIS A 25 6.33 10.55 -0.30
C HIS A 25 7.16 9.34 -0.69
N PHE A 26 6.66 8.50 -1.60
CA PHE A 26 7.39 7.37 -2.13
C PHE A 26 8.70 7.83 -2.79
N TRP A 27 8.63 8.82 -3.67
CA TRP A 27 9.81 9.33 -4.37
C TRP A 27 10.78 10.13 -3.51
N THR A 28 10.31 10.68 -2.39
CA THR A 28 11.16 11.40 -1.41
C THR A 28 11.63 10.48 -0.27
N HIS A 29 11.51 9.16 -0.44
CA HIS A 29 11.92 8.13 0.53
C HIS A 29 11.22 8.22 1.91
N ARG A 30 10.06 8.87 1.99
CA ARG A 30 9.18 8.84 3.17
C ARG A 30 8.24 7.64 3.09
N LEU A 31 8.83 6.44 3.03
CA LEU A 31 8.16 5.20 2.71
C LEU A 31 6.99 4.83 3.66
N PRO A 32 7.10 4.96 5.00
CA PRO A 32 5.96 4.66 5.88
C PRO A 32 4.74 5.53 5.56
N SER A 33 4.96 6.84 5.42
CA SER A 33 3.88 7.77 5.06
C SER A 33 3.33 7.51 3.66
N ALA A 34 4.15 7.06 2.71
CA ALA A 34 3.71 6.67 1.38
C ALA A 34 2.77 5.46 1.42
N VAL A 35 3.15 4.39 2.14
CA VAL A 35 2.34 3.18 2.34
C VAL A 35 0.99 3.55 2.95
N HIS A 36 1.01 4.35 4.02
CA HIS A 36 -0.17 4.86 4.68
C HIS A 36 -1.12 5.61 3.74
N LEU A 37 -0.63 6.59 2.98
CA LEU A 37 -1.47 7.39 2.08
C LEU A 37 -2.00 6.59 0.89
N LEU A 38 -1.21 5.67 0.32
CA LEU A 38 -1.61 4.84 -0.82
C LEU A 38 -2.59 3.74 -0.40
N GLY A 39 -2.44 3.17 0.80
CA GLY A 39 -3.45 2.30 1.41
C GLY A 39 -4.77 3.04 1.63
N ALA A 40 -4.73 4.25 2.20
CA ALA A 40 -5.92 5.08 2.37
C ALA A 40 -6.60 5.43 1.04
N ALA A 41 -5.83 5.70 -0.03
CA ALA A 41 -6.38 5.90 -1.35
C ALA A 41 -7.17 4.67 -1.84
N CYS A 42 -6.67 3.45 -1.63
CA CYS A 42 -7.41 2.22 -1.97
C CYS A 42 -8.75 2.15 -1.22
N THR A 43 -8.75 2.31 0.10
CA THR A 43 -9.96 2.25 0.93
C THR A 43 -10.99 3.31 0.54
N ILE A 44 -10.55 4.55 0.26
CA ILE A 44 -11.44 5.63 -0.18
C ILE A 44 -12.04 5.30 -1.55
N ASN A 45 -11.24 4.75 -2.46
CA ASN A 45 -11.70 4.38 -3.80
C ASN A 45 -12.73 3.25 -3.75
N GLU A 46 -12.47 2.20 -2.97
CA GLU A 46 -13.43 1.11 -2.73
C GLU A 46 -14.75 1.65 -2.20
N ALA A 47 -14.72 2.55 -1.20
CA ALA A 47 -15.93 3.16 -0.65
C ALA A 47 -16.67 4.07 -1.65
N LEU A 48 -15.96 4.70 -2.61
CA LEU A 48 -16.57 5.47 -3.70
C LEU A 48 -17.25 4.55 -4.72
N LEU A 49 -16.65 3.41 -5.02
CA LEU A 49 -17.13 2.44 -6.02
C LEU A 49 -18.21 1.50 -5.47
N ALA A 50 -18.22 1.21 -4.17
CA ALA A 50 -19.12 0.24 -3.53
C ALA A 50 -20.56 0.74 -3.32
N ARG A 51 -20.88 2.02 -3.59
CA ARG A 51 -22.21 2.56 -3.31
C ARG A 51 -23.26 2.06 -4.34
N PRO A 52 -24.33 1.34 -3.91
CA PRO A 52 -25.31 0.78 -4.81
C PRO A 52 -26.43 1.78 -5.24
N PRO A 53 -27.22 1.42 -6.27
CA PRO A 53 -28.34 2.11 -6.96
C PRO A 53 -29.36 2.99 -6.17
N PRO A 54 -30.24 3.78 -6.84
CA PRO A 54 -30.75 3.58 -8.20
C PRO A 54 -29.62 3.80 -9.21
N ALA A 55 -29.43 2.81 -10.08
CA ALA A 55 -28.20 2.55 -10.81
C ALA A 55 -27.95 3.71 -11.76
N GLU A 56 -27.15 4.68 -11.33
CA GLU A 56 -26.52 5.53 -12.31
C GLU A 56 -25.45 4.67 -13.00
N PRO A 57 -25.47 4.56 -14.34
CA PRO A 57 -24.53 3.74 -15.12
C PRO A 57 -23.05 4.22 -15.04
N HIS A 58 -22.76 5.10 -14.09
CA HIS A 58 -21.54 5.88 -13.96
C HIS A 58 -20.76 5.62 -12.65
N SER A 59 -21.14 4.63 -11.81
CA SER A 59 -20.41 4.35 -10.55
C SER A 59 -18.91 4.10 -10.78
N ARG A 60 -18.54 3.46 -11.90
CA ARG A 60 -17.16 3.25 -12.35
C ARG A 60 -16.36 4.53 -12.60
N TYR A 61 -17.01 5.69 -12.73
CA TYR A 61 -16.37 6.99 -12.96
C TYR A 61 -16.30 7.84 -11.68
N LEU A 62 -16.73 7.32 -10.52
CA LEU A 62 -16.68 8.04 -9.25
C LEU A 62 -15.28 7.99 -8.60
N GLY A 63 -14.40 7.12 -9.09
CA GLY A 63 -13.07 6.88 -8.56
C GLY A 63 -12.03 6.63 -9.65
N PHE A 64 -10.83 6.23 -9.22
CA PHE A 64 -9.78 5.79 -10.13
C PHE A 64 -9.94 4.31 -10.50
N ASP A 65 -9.26 3.89 -11.57
CA ASP A 65 -9.07 2.47 -11.88
C ASP A 65 -8.45 1.77 -10.66
N PRO A 66 -9.12 0.76 -10.06
CA PRO A 66 -8.61 0.04 -8.90
C PRO A 66 -7.22 -0.57 -9.14
N ARG A 67 -6.89 -0.96 -10.38
CA ARG A 67 -5.59 -1.56 -10.73
C ARG A 67 -4.44 -0.59 -10.53
N LEU A 68 -4.65 0.70 -10.85
CA LEU A 68 -3.66 1.75 -10.62
C LEU A 68 -3.34 1.88 -9.13
N LEU A 69 -4.37 1.91 -8.29
CA LEU A 69 -4.19 2.06 -6.84
C LEU A 69 -3.55 0.83 -6.22
N ALA A 70 -3.98 -0.37 -6.64
CA ALA A 70 -3.40 -1.63 -6.20
C ALA A 70 -1.91 -1.72 -6.55
N TYR A 71 -1.53 -1.31 -7.77
CA TYR A 71 -0.13 -1.21 -8.19
C TYR A 71 0.66 -0.26 -7.29
N CYS A 72 0.17 0.98 -7.09
CA CYS A 72 0.86 1.97 -6.26
C CYS A 72 1.02 1.50 -4.81
N ARG A 73 -0.02 0.88 -4.23
CA ARG A 73 0.02 0.30 -2.88
C ARG A 73 1.09 -0.79 -2.78
N ARG A 74 1.09 -1.77 -3.68
CA ARG A 74 2.10 -2.85 -3.70
C ARG A 74 3.51 -2.29 -3.86
N MET A 75 3.70 -1.36 -4.80
CA MET A 75 4.99 -0.74 -5.06
C MET A 75 5.57 -0.07 -3.81
N ALA A 76 4.76 0.71 -3.08
CA ALA A 76 5.21 1.36 -1.86
C ALA A 76 5.46 0.36 -0.72
N LEU A 77 4.61 -0.66 -0.59
CA LEU A 77 4.73 -1.69 0.44
C LEU A 77 6.01 -2.51 0.25
N LEU A 78 6.28 -2.98 -0.97
CA LEU A 78 7.50 -3.73 -1.29
C LEU A 78 8.75 -2.87 -1.11
N ALA A 79 8.72 -1.59 -1.48
CA ALA A 79 9.86 -0.70 -1.26
C ALA A 79 10.14 -0.47 0.24
N LEU A 80 9.11 -0.33 1.08
CA LEU A 80 9.28 -0.24 2.53
C LEU A 80 9.81 -1.55 3.11
N ASN A 81 9.27 -2.69 2.68
CA ASN A 81 9.74 -4.01 3.06
C ASN A 81 11.23 -4.20 2.73
N ASP A 82 11.62 -3.83 1.52
CA ASP A 82 13.02 -3.93 1.07
C ASP A 82 13.96 -3.06 1.89
N TYR A 83 13.52 -1.84 2.21
CA TYR A 83 14.24 -0.95 3.11
C TYR A 83 14.40 -1.59 4.50
N CYS A 84 13.31 -2.07 5.11
CA CYS A 84 13.34 -2.73 6.41
C CYS A 84 14.27 -3.95 6.42
N ALA A 85 14.19 -4.79 5.40
CA ALA A 85 15.02 -5.97 5.30
C ALA A 85 16.51 -5.64 5.18
N ARG A 86 16.89 -4.62 4.40
CA ARG A 86 18.28 -4.14 4.34
C ARG A 86 18.77 -3.61 5.70
N GLN A 87 17.95 -2.78 6.36
CA GLN A 87 18.29 -2.28 7.70
C GLN A 87 18.42 -3.40 8.73
N PHE A 88 17.62 -4.47 8.59
CA PHE A 88 17.74 -5.66 9.42
C PHE A 88 19.03 -6.42 9.13
N GLU A 89 19.36 -6.71 7.87
CA GLU A 89 20.53 -7.51 7.50
C GLU A 89 21.86 -6.78 7.76
N GLU A 90 21.97 -5.51 7.34
CA GLU A 90 23.23 -4.77 7.24
C GLU A 90 23.37 -3.68 8.32
N GLY A 91 22.27 -3.27 8.96
CA GLY A 91 22.23 -2.16 9.90
C GLY A 91 22.77 -2.50 11.29
N SER A 92 22.87 -1.47 12.14
CA SER A 92 23.15 -1.68 13.57
C SER A 92 22.00 -2.42 14.24
N LEU A 93 22.21 -2.97 15.44
CA LEU A 93 21.13 -3.58 16.23
C LEU A 93 19.93 -2.62 16.38
N ARG A 94 20.20 -1.33 16.63
CA ARG A 94 19.15 -0.31 16.72
C ARG A 94 18.35 -0.16 15.42
N ASP A 95 19.04 -0.18 14.28
CA ASP A 95 18.39 -0.05 12.98
C ASP A 95 17.58 -1.30 12.62
N ALA A 96 18.09 -2.49 12.95
CA ALA A 96 17.38 -3.74 12.79
C ALA A 96 16.10 -3.80 13.64
N LEU A 97 16.17 -3.42 14.92
CA LEU A 97 15.00 -3.33 15.79
C LEU A 97 14.01 -2.26 15.31
N GLY A 98 14.50 -1.13 14.80
CA GLY A 98 13.66 -0.12 14.16
C GLY A 98 12.94 -0.64 12.91
N ALA A 99 13.62 -1.46 12.10
CA ALA A 99 13.05 -2.10 10.92
C ALA A 99 11.95 -3.10 11.27
N LEU A 100 12.14 -3.93 12.30
CA LEU A 100 11.12 -4.86 12.81
C LEU A 100 9.88 -4.12 13.34
N ARG A 101 10.07 -2.98 14.01
CA ARG A 101 8.96 -2.11 14.43
C ARG A 101 8.20 -1.55 13.22
N LEU A 102 8.89 -1.05 12.21
CA LEU A 102 8.26 -0.57 10.97
C LEU A 102 7.50 -1.69 10.24
N MET A 103 8.04 -2.91 10.22
CA MET A 103 7.34 -4.07 9.68
C MET A 103 6.03 -4.30 10.43
N THR A 104 6.09 -4.34 11.76
CA THR A 104 4.93 -4.63 12.61
C THR A 104 3.87 -3.52 12.56
N ASP A 105 4.30 -2.26 12.68
CA ASP A 105 3.40 -1.11 12.83
C ASP A 105 2.89 -0.58 11.50
N THR A 106 3.62 -0.80 10.40
CA THR A 106 3.28 -0.23 9.08
C THR A 106 3.11 -1.28 8.00
N VAL A 107 4.00 -2.27 7.86
CA VAL A 107 3.88 -3.24 6.75
C VAL A 107 2.73 -4.23 6.99
N LEU A 108 2.65 -4.85 8.17
CA LEU A 108 1.62 -5.85 8.49
C LEU A 108 0.17 -5.34 8.31
N PRO A 109 -0.22 -4.15 8.82
CA PRO A 109 -1.59 -3.66 8.66
C PRO A 109 -1.97 -3.43 7.20
N HIS A 110 -0.98 -3.14 6.34
CA HIS A 110 -1.20 -2.91 4.91
C HIS A 110 -1.02 -4.16 4.06
N LEU A 111 -0.54 -5.28 4.62
CA LEU A 111 -0.54 -6.60 3.99
C LEU A 111 -1.90 -7.30 4.08
N ALA A 112 -2.65 -7.09 5.17
CA ALA A 112 -3.94 -7.74 5.38
C ALA A 112 -4.93 -7.59 4.20
N PRO A 113 -5.09 -6.39 3.56
CA PRO A 113 -5.95 -6.26 2.38
C PRO A 113 -5.49 -7.08 1.17
N LEU A 114 -4.19 -7.41 1.06
CA LEU A 114 -3.62 -8.22 -0.03
C LEU A 114 -3.83 -9.73 0.20
N LEU A 115 -4.26 -10.12 1.40
CA LEU A 115 -4.62 -11.48 1.76
C LEU A 115 -6.13 -11.76 1.63
N SER A 116 -6.91 -10.75 1.21
CA SER A 116 -8.35 -10.90 0.96
C SER A 116 -8.61 -12.02 -0.08
N PRO A 117 -9.72 -12.77 0.02
CA PRO A 117 -10.14 -13.71 -1.03
C PRO A 117 -10.33 -13.07 -2.40
N LEU A 118 -10.48 -11.75 -2.45
CA LEU A 118 -10.60 -10.95 -3.67
C LEU A 118 -9.26 -10.38 -4.16
N ALA A 119 -8.15 -10.70 -3.48
CA ALA A 119 -6.83 -10.25 -3.88
C ALA A 119 -6.42 -10.86 -5.22
N ASN A 120 -5.70 -10.07 -6.01
CA ASN A 120 -5.21 -10.55 -7.30
C ASN A 120 -3.89 -11.34 -7.13
N ALA A 121 -3.49 -12.08 -8.17
CA ALA A 121 -2.30 -12.91 -8.12
C ALA A 121 -1.01 -12.15 -7.78
N ARG A 122 -0.91 -10.85 -8.11
CA ARG A 122 0.24 -10.02 -7.74
C ARG A 122 0.23 -9.61 -6.28
N ASP A 123 -0.93 -9.31 -5.72
CA ASP A 123 -1.09 -9.06 -4.30
C ASP A 123 -0.64 -10.30 -3.52
N THR A 124 -1.15 -11.48 -3.88
CA THR A 124 -0.74 -12.75 -3.26
C THR A 124 0.78 -12.98 -3.39
N ARG A 125 1.33 -12.83 -4.60
CA ARG A 125 2.77 -12.99 -4.83
C ARG A 125 3.61 -12.02 -4.00
N ALA A 126 3.19 -10.76 -3.88
CA ALA A 126 3.88 -9.77 -3.07
C ALA A 126 3.90 -10.17 -1.59
N VAL A 127 2.79 -10.70 -1.05
CA VAL A 127 2.77 -11.19 0.33
C VAL A 127 3.70 -12.38 0.54
N GLU A 128 3.70 -13.33 -0.39
CA GLU A 128 4.58 -14.50 -0.31
C GLU A 128 6.07 -14.13 -0.45
N GLU A 129 6.40 -13.13 -1.28
CA GLU A 129 7.75 -12.59 -1.36
C GLU A 129 8.22 -12.00 -0.02
N VAL A 130 7.36 -11.23 0.63
CA VAL A 130 7.62 -10.68 1.98
C VAL A 130 7.83 -11.82 2.98
N ARG A 131 6.89 -12.78 3.05
CA ARG A 131 6.99 -13.94 3.96
C ARG A 131 8.28 -14.73 3.75
N SER A 132 8.57 -15.10 2.51
CA SER A 132 9.76 -15.87 2.17
C SER A 132 11.04 -15.13 2.57
N ARG A 133 11.10 -13.81 2.36
CA ARG A 133 12.28 -13.02 2.69
C ARG A 133 12.55 -12.98 4.18
N TRP A 134 11.53 -12.72 5.01
CA TRP A 134 11.71 -12.66 6.45
C TRP A 134 11.93 -14.03 7.09
N CYS A 135 11.28 -15.09 6.58
CA CYS A 135 11.54 -16.45 7.06
C CYS A 135 12.99 -16.88 6.80
N ALA A 136 13.57 -16.50 5.65
CA ALA A 136 14.96 -16.80 5.34
C ALA A 136 15.95 -16.16 6.34
N MET A 137 15.58 -15.04 6.98
CA MET A 137 16.45 -14.36 7.94
C MET A 137 16.71 -15.17 9.22
N LEU A 138 15.86 -16.13 9.57
CA LEU A 138 16.09 -17.04 10.71
C LEU A 138 17.35 -17.91 10.53
N GLY A 139 17.82 -18.09 9.29
CA GLY A 139 19.06 -18.81 9.00
C GLY A 139 20.33 -17.98 9.19
N LEU A 140 20.21 -16.67 9.48
CA LEU A 140 21.36 -15.78 9.66
C LEU A 140 21.90 -15.87 11.09
N ALA A 141 23.23 -15.84 11.23
CA ALA A 141 23.85 -15.67 12.55
C ALA A 141 23.56 -14.26 13.08
N MET A 142 22.90 -14.15 14.24
CA MET A 142 22.53 -12.87 14.83
C MET A 142 22.48 -12.92 16.37
N PRO A 143 22.51 -11.77 17.06
CA PRO A 143 22.33 -11.71 18.51
C PRO A 143 20.94 -12.21 18.95
N ALA A 144 20.86 -12.79 20.15
CA ALA A 144 19.61 -13.34 20.69
C ALA A 144 18.45 -12.34 20.71
N GLU A 145 18.71 -11.09 21.11
CA GLU A 145 17.70 -10.02 21.11
C GLU A 145 17.11 -9.76 19.72
N LYS A 146 17.95 -9.80 18.67
CA LYS A 146 17.51 -9.58 17.28
C LYS A 146 16.69 -10.78 16.78
N GLN A 147 17.06 -11.99 17.18
CA GLN A 147 16.35 -13.21 16.84
C GLN A 147 14.97 -13.27 17.50
N GLU A 148 14.87 -13.00 18.80
CA GLU A 148 13.60 -13.01 19.55
C GLU A 148 12.58 -12.04 18.92
N GLN A 149 13.02 -10.83 18.57
CA GLN A 149 12.16 -9.82 17.94
C GLN A 149 11.78 -10.18 16.50
N LEU A 150 12.66 -10.87 15.76
CA LEU A 150 12.32 -11.41 14.44
C LEU A 150 11.26 -12.51 14.54
N GLU A 151 11.38 -13.42 15.50
CA GLU A 151 10.42 -14.50 15.74
C GLU A 151 9.04 -13.95 16.13
N ASP A 152 8.98 -12.95 17.01
CA ASP A 152 7.73 -12.25 17.35
C ASP A 152 7.08 -11.60 16.12
N MET A 153 7.86 -10.88 15.30
CA MET A 153 7.33 -10.26 14.08
C MET A 153 6.86 -11.31 13.05
N LEU A 154 7.61 -12.41 12.88
CA LEU A 154 7.25 -13.51 11.98
C LEU A 154 5.96 -14.21 12.40
N SER A 155 5.73 -14.39 13.70
CA SER A 155 4.48 -14.98 14.20
C SER A 155 3.26 -14.17 13.71
N LYS A 156 3.36 -12.84 13.74
CA LYS A 156 2.31 -11.90 13.27
C LYS A 156 2.22 -11.83 11.74
N LEU A 157 3.33 -12.06 11.03
CA LEU A 157 3.37 -12.06 9.56
C LEU A 157 2.73 -13.33 8.96
N LEU A 158 2.96 -14.47 9.59
CA LEU A 158 2.48 -15.77 9.15
C LEU A 158 1.04 -16.02 9.57
N ASP A 159 0.69 -15.62 10.79
CA ASP A 159 -0.68 -15.65 11.31
C ASP A 159 -1.13 -14.22 11.63
N PRO A 160 -1.48 -13.40 10.61
CA PRO A 160 -2.09 -12.11 10.84
C PRO A 160 -3.49 -12.34 11.38
N GLY A 161 -3.59 -12.53 12.69
CA GLY A 161 -4.87 -12.66 13.38
C GLY A 161 -5.81 -11.50 13.08
N VAL A 162 -7.09 -11.67 13.42
CA VAL A 162 -8.16 -10.65 13.25
C VAL A 162 -7.86 -9.32 13.98
N ASP A 163 -6.87 -9.32 14.87
CA ASP A 163 -6.53 -8.20 15.76
C ASP A 163 -5.50 -7.21 15.21
N THR A 164 -5.22 -7.15 13.89
CA THR A 164 -4.47 -5.99 13.37
C THR A 164 -5.30 -4.73 13.54
N PRO A 165 -4.88 -3.77 14.39
CA PRO A 165 -5.64 -2.54 14.57
C PRO A 165 -5.75 -1.81 13.23
N PRO A 166 -6.91 -1.20 12.93
CA PRO A 166 -7.06 -0.44 11.70
C PRO A 166 -5.99 0.65 11.65
N PRO A 167 -5.44 0.95 10.46
CA PRO A 167 -4.44 2.00 10.33
C PRO A 167 -4.97 3.29 10.95
N SER A 168 -4.15 3.93 11.80
CA SER A 168 -4.47 5.18 12.49
C SER A 168 -5.06 6.21 11.51
N PRO A 169 -6.05 7.04 11.92
CA PRO A 169 -6.67 7.99 11.02
C PRO A 169 -5.61 8.98 10.48
N LEU A 170 -5.30 8.83 9.19
CA LEU A 170 -4.32 9.66 8.52
C LEU A 170 -4.94 10.99 8.10
N SER A 171 -4.29 12.09 8.47
CA SER A 171 -4.61 13.40 7.91
C SER A 171 -4.09 13.47 6.47
N ILE A 172 -5.00 13.34 5.50
CA ILE A 172 -4.66 13.50 4.08
C ILE A 172 -4.43 14.99 3.81
N PRO A 173 -3.22 15.40 3.38
CA PRO A 173 -2.93 16.81 3.15
C PRO A 173 -3.80 17.39 2.04
N ARG A 174 -4.27 18.63 2.23
CA ARG A 174 -4.95 19.37 1.17
C ARG A 174 -3.93 19.85 0.14
N VAL A 175 -4.13 19.48 -1.12
CA VAL A 175 -3.34 19.98 -2.24
C VAL A 175 -4.05 21.17 -2.87
N THR A 176 -3.37 22.32 -2.95
CA THR A 176 -3.92 23.57 -3.49
C THR A 176 -4.13 23.48 -5.00
N ASN A 177 -3.12 23.05 -5.76
CA ASN A 177 -3.22 22.81 -7.21
C ASN A 177 -3.25 21.31 -7.53
N LEU A 178 -4.33 20.64 -7.09
CA LEU A 178 -4.47 19.19 -7.17
C LEU A 178 -4.37 18.65 -8.60
N SER A 179 -4.89 19.37 -9.60
CA SER A 179 -4.84 18.93 -11.00
C SER A 179 -3.39 18.85 -11.50
N ALA A 180 -2.62 19.92 -11.31
CA ALA A 180 -1.23 19.96 -11.77
C ALA A 180 -0.36 18.95 -11.01
N ALA A 181 -0.57 18.82 -9.70
CA ALA A 181 0.16 17.86 -8.88
C ALA A 181 -0.13 16.41 -9.29
N TYR A 182 -1.41 16.08 -9.54
CA TYR A 182 -1.80 14.77 -10.06
C TYR A 182 -1.19 14.49 -11.44
N GLU A 183 -1.26 15.45 -12.36
CA GLU A 183 -0.69 15.31 -13.71
C GLU A 183 0.83 15.07 -13.67
N GLN A 184 1.54 15.82 -12.82
CA GLN A 184 2.97 15.62 -12.60
C GLN A 184 3.27 14.23 -12.02
N ALA A 185 2.50 13.81 -11.02
CA ALA A 185 2.67 12.49 -10.41
C ALA A 185 2.42 11.37 -11.43
N MET A 186 1.36 11.46 -12.22
CA MET A 186 1.05 10.46 -13.25
C MET A 186 2.12 10.41 -14.35
N ARG A 187 2.63 11.56 -14.81
CA ARG A 187 3.74 11.62 -15.78
C ARG A 187 5.00 10.92 -15.27
N ARG A 188 5.32 11.09 -13.99
CA ARG A 188 6.48 10.43 -13.38
C ARG A 188 6.25 8.95 -13.15
N LEU A 189 5.02 8.55 -12.83
CA LEU A 189 4.65 7.15 -12.68
C LEU A 189 4.76 6.42 -14.03
N THR A 190 4.22 7.00 -15.11
CA THR A 190 4.24 6.39 -16.45
C THR A 190 5.62 6.37 -17.09
N SER A 191 6.51 7.31 -16.75
CA SER A 191 7.90 7.26 -17.23
C SER A 191 8.74 6.13 -16.61
N THR A 192 8.21 5.45 -15.58
CA THR A 192 8.85 4.29 -14.99
C THR A 192 8.67 3.09 -15.94
N LYS A 193 9.78 2.51 -16.41
CA LYS A 193 9.81 1.43 -17.44
C LYS A 193 8.92 0.21 -17.14
N ASN A 194 8.49 0.03 -15.90
CA ASN A 194 7.71 -1.12 -15.44
C ASN A 194 6.22 -0.82 -15.27
N PHE A 195 5.78 0.44 -15.42
CA PHE A 195 4.39 0.80 -15.12
C PHE A 195 3.40 0.26 -16.15
N GLU A 196 3.64 0.51 -17.44
CA GLU A 196 2.72 0.06 -18.50
C GLU A 196 2.64 -1.46 -18.61
N THR A 197 3.78 -2.14 -18.47
CA THR A 197 3.84 -3.61 -18.41
C THR A 197 3.09 -4.13 -17.21
N ALA A 198 3.33 -3.59 -16.01
CA ALA A 198 2.62 -3.99 -14.81
C ALA A 198 1.09 -3.78 -14.96
N LEU A 199 0.64 -2.66 -15.53
CA LEU A 199 -0.78 -2.35 -15.67
C LEU A 199 -1.50 -3.24 -16.70
N LEU A 200 -0.83 -3.56 -17.81
CA LEU A 200 -1.36 -4.48 -18.83
C LEU A 200 -1.54 -5.87 -18.25
N GLU A 201 -0.55 -6.33 -17.51
CA GLU A 201 -0.61 -7.63 -16.88
C GLU A 201 -1.56 -7.66 -15.65
N GLU A 202 -1.99 -6.52 -15.07
CA GLU A 202 -3.11 -6.46 -14.09
C GLU A 202 -4.46 -6.77 -14.74
N GLY A 203 -4.55 -6.68 -16.07
CA GLY A 203 -5.75 -6.98 -16.85
C GLY A 203 -5.88 -8.43 -17.32
N VAL A 204 -4.86 -9.27 -17.11
CA VAL A 204 -4.91 -10.68 -17.53
C VAL A 204 -5.64 -11.47 -16.45
N PRO A 205 -6.85 -12.01 -16.71
CA PRO A 205 -7.50 -12.88 -15.75
C PRO A 205 -6.64 -14.13 -15.53
N SER A 206 -6.49 -14.54 -14.28
CA SER A 206 -5.89 -15.82 -13.92
C SER A 206 -6.65 -16.92 -14.66
N LEU A 207 -5.98 -17.58 -15.61
CA LEU A 207 -6.46 -18.82 -16.21
C LEU A 207 -6.41 -19.88 -15.10
N SER A 208 -7.53 -20.03 -14.39
CA SER A 208 -7.87 -21.22 -13.60
C SER A 208 -8.40 -22.32 -14.51
#